data_AF-A0A2M8E0S2-F1
#
_entry.id   AF-A0A2M8E0S2-F1
#
_cell.length_a   1.000
_cell.length_b   1.000
_cell.length_c   1.000
_cell.angle_alpha   90.00
_cell.angle_beta   90.00
_cell.angle_gamma   90.00
#
_symmetry.space_group_name_H-M   'P 1'
#
loop_
_entity.id
_entity.type
_entity.pdbx_description
1 polymer ?
#
loop_
_entity_poly.entity_id
_entity_poly.type
_entity_poly.pdbx_seq_one_letter_code
_entity_poly.pdbx_strand_id
1 'polypeptide(L)'
;TIPEAAQLVLQAGAMGCGGDVFLLDMGQPVKIIDLARRMVELSGLRVRDSAHPDGDVEIAVTGLRPGEKLYEELLIGDNPEPTNHPRIMKAHEVCLSWDDLQAHLQALQVAAQQANVPRIKTILQTCVHGYAPTAH
;
A
#
# COMPACT_ATOMS: atom_id res chain seq x y z
N THR A 1 1.94 3.32 -15.25
CA THR A 1 2.97 2.32 -15.65
C THR A 1 4.30 2.63 -14.97
N ILE A 2 5.33 1.78 -15.08
CA ILE A 2 6.64 2.01 -14.38
C ILE A 2 7.28 3.37 -14.75
N PRO A 3 7.42 3.75 -16.05
CA PRO A 3 8.04 5.02 -16.41
C PRO A 3 7.25 6.23 -15.89
N GLU A 4 5.93 6.11 -15.89
CA GLU A 4 5.03 7.15 -15.39
C GLU A 4 5.14 7.34 -13.88
N ALA A 5 5.17 6.25 -13.11
CA ALA A 5 5.38 6.31 -11.66
C ALA A 5 6.76 6.91 -11.34
N ALA A 6 7.81 6.47 -12.05
CA ALA A 6 9.16 7.01 -11.88
C ALA A 6 9.22 8.51 -12.21
N GLN A 7 8.55 8.95 -13.27
CA GLN A 7 8.47 10.37 -13.63
C GLN A 7 7.77 11.20 -12.54
N LEU A 8 6.67 10.71 -11.99
CA LEU A 8 5.96 11.38 -10.90
C LEU A 8 6.84 11.49 -9.64
N VAL A 9 7.61 10.45 -9.31
CA VAL A 9 8.56 10.47 -8.18
C VAL A 9 9.66 11.53 -8.40
N LEU A 10 10.24 11.59 -9.60
CA LEU A 10 11.27 12.60 -9.93
C LEU A 10 10.72 14.02 -9.84
N GLN A 11 9.50 14.25 -10.33
CA GLN A 11 8.85 15.55 -10.25
C GLN A 11 8.50 15.95 -8.82
N ALA A 12 7.97 15.02 -8.02
CA ALA A 12 7.71 15.25 -6.60
C ALA A 12 9.01 15.60 -5.84
N GLY A 13 10.10 14.88 -6.12
CA GLY A 13 11.42 15.17 -5.55
C GLY A 13 11.96 16.56 -5.92
N ALA A 14 11.68 17.04 -7.13
CA ALA A 14 12.05 18.39 -7.55
C ALA A 14 11.18 19.50 -6.93
N MET A 15 9.98 19.18 -6.44
CA MET A 15 9.05 20.11 -5.78
C MET A 15 9.24 20.19 -4.26
N GLY A 16 9.91 19.20 -3.66
CA GLY A 16 10.05 19.10 -2.21
C GLY A 16 10.98 20.16 -1.62
N CYS A 17 10.56 20.75 -0.50
CA CYS A 17 11.37 21.69 0.29
C CYS A 17 11.98 21.03 1.55
N GLY A 18 11.86 19.71 1.67
CA GLY A 18 12.32 18.91 2.83
C GLY A 18 11.20 18.64 3.82
N GLY A 19 11.06 17.38 4.26
CA GLY A 19 9.99 16.95 5.16
C GLY A 19 8.61 16.78 4.51
N ASP A 20 8.48 17.08 3.22
CA ASP A 20 7.23 16.89 2.47
C ASP A 20 6.97 15.40 2.18
N VAL A 21 5.73 14.97 2.41
CA VAL A 21 5.22 13.68 1.97
C VAL A 21 4.32 13.91 0.76
N PHE A 22 4.56 13.19 -0.33
CA PHE A 22 3.78 13.33 -1.56
C PHE A 22 2.94 12.09 -1.86
N LEU A 23 1.72 12.34 -2.33
CA LEU A 23 0.75 11.35 -2.79
C LEU A 23 0.63 11.42 -4.31
N LEU A 24 0.68 10.27 -4.96
CA LEU A 24 0.59 10.17 -6.41
C LEU A 24 -0.80 9.66 -6.80
N ASP A 25 -1.47 10.38 -7.70
CA ASP A 25 -2.70 9.89 -8.29
C ASP A 25 -2.38 8.80 -9.32
N MET A 26 -2.73 7.57 -8.95
CA MET A 26 -2.54 6.37 -9.76
C MET A 26 -3.74 6.06 -10.69
N GLY A 27 -4.76 6.92 -10.68
CA GLY A 27 -5.96 6.79 -11.49
C GLY A 27 -6.95 5.77 -10.93
N GLN A 28 -7.65 5.07 -11.84
CA GLN A 28 -8.73 4.18 -11.45
C GLN A 28 -8.21 2.85 -10.89
N PRO A 29 -8.81 2.34 -9.80
CA PRO A 29 -8.43 1.05 -9.23
C PRO A 29 -8.72 -0.08 -10.20
N VAL A 30 -7.86 -1.11 -10.19
CA VAL A 30 -7.99 -2.29 -11.05
C VAL A 30 -8.36 -3.50 -10.19
N LYS A 31 -9.41 -4.22 -10.60
CA LYS A 31 -9.78 -5.48 -9.94
C LYS A 31 -8.83 -6.60 -10.36
N ILE A 32 -8.26 -7.30 -9.39
CA ILE A 32 -7.31 -8.39 -9.63
C ILE A 32 -7.93 -9.53 -10.44
N ILE A 33 -9.23 -9.82 -10.23
CA ILE A 33 -9.94 -10.86 -10.99
C ILE A 33 -10.05 -10.52 -12.48
N ASP A 34 -10.25 -9.25 -12.83
CA ASP A 34 -10.35 -8.80 -14.22
C ASP A 34 -8.97 -8.85 -14.89
N LEU A 35 -7.92 -8.48 -14.14
CA LEU A 35 -6.53 -8.61 -14.60
C LEU A 35 -6.18 -10.08 -14.89
N ALA A 36 -6.53 -11.01 -13.99
CA ALA A 36 -6.26 -12.43 -14.17
C ALA A 36 -6.96 -12.99 -15.43
N ARG A 37 -8.25 -12.68 -15.62
CA ARG A 37 -9.00 -13.05 -16.84
C ARG A 37 -8.32 -12.52 -18.10
N ARG A 38 -7.94 -11.24 -18.09
CA ARG A 38 -7.28 -10.60 -19.23
C ARG A 38 -5.92 -11.22 -19.54
N MET A 39 -5.15 -11.64 -18.53
CA MET A 39 -3.87 -12.32 -18.74
C MET A 39 -4.04 -13.68 -19.44
N VAL A 40 -5.09 -14.43 -19.09
CA VAL A 40 -5.43 -15.70 -19.76
C VAL A 40 -5.78 -15.44 -21.23
N GLU A 41 -6.66 -14.48 -21.49
CA GLU A 41 -7.08 -14.11 -22.86
C GLU A 41 -5.91 -13.61 -23.72
N LEU A 42 -5.04 -12.76 -23.17
CA LEU A 42 -3.85 -12.25 -23.86
C LEU A 42 -2.82 -13.35 -24.18
N SER A 43 -2.89 -14.48 -23.46
CA SER A 43 -2.06 -15.66 -23.74
C SER A 43 -2.66 -16.55 -24.83
N GLY A 44 -3.80 -16.17 -25.41
CA GLY A 44 -4.52 -16.97 -26.41
C GLY A 44 -5.29 -18.16 -25.82
N LEU A 45 -5.46 -18.19 -24.50
CA LEU A 45 -6.13 -19.25 -23.76
C LEU A 45 -7.53 -18.79 -23.33
N ARG A 46 -8.39 -19.75 -23.00
CA ARG A 46 -9.75 -19.49 -22.52
C ARG A 46 -9.85 -19.73 -21.03
N VAL A 47 -10.49 -18.79 -20.32
CA VAL A 47 -10.84 -18.97 -18.91
C VAL A 47 -11.89 -20.08 -18.80
N ARG A 48 -11.64 -21.03 -17.91
CA ARG A 48 -12.60 -22.08 -17.54
C ARG A 48 -13.57 -21.53 -16.50
N ASP A 49 -14.84 -21.43 -16.89
CA ASP A 49 -15.94 -21.00 -16.02
C ASP A 49 -17.25 -21.71 -16.39
N SER A 50 -18.37 -21.33 -15.76
CA SER A 50 -19.68 -21.97 -15.99
C SER A 50 -20.20 -21.79 -17.42
N ALA A 51 -19.78 -20.72 -18.12
CA ALA A 51 -20.13 -20.50 -19.52
C ALA A 51 -19.19 -21.25 -20.47
N HIS A 52 -17.95 -21.50 -20.04
CA HIS A 52 -16.91 -22.20 -20.79
C HIS A 52 -16.29 -23.34 -19.98
N PRO A 53 -17.01 -24.47 -19.80
CA PRO A 53 -16.53 -25.58 -19.00
C PRO A 53 -15.28 -26.26 -19.58
N ASP A 54 -15.11 -26.19 -20.91
CA ASP A 54 -13.95 -26.72 -21.65
C ASP A 54 -12.80 -25.71 -21.78
N GLY A 55 -12.77 -24.66 -20.96
CA GLY A 55 -11.68 -23.68 -20.96
C GLY A 55 -10.33 -24.26 -20.50
N ASP A 56 -9.24 -23.60 -20.92
CA ASP A 56 -7.88 -24.07 -20.70
C ASP A 56 -7.38 -23.79 -19.26
N VAL A 57 -7.78 -22.65 -18.67
CA VAL A 57 -7.23 -22.16 -17.40
C VAL A 57 -8.35 -21.83 -16.41
N GLU A 58 -8.36 -22.51 -15.27
CA GLU A 58 -9.25 -22.18 -14.14
C GLU A 58 -8.65 -21.10 -13.25
N ILE A 59 -9.52 -20.21 -12.73
CA ILE A 59 -9.15 -19.23 -11.71
C ILE A 59 -9.73 -19.67 -10.36
N ALA A 60 -8.87 -20.12 -9.46
CA ALA A 60 -9.25 -20.52 -8.11
C ALA A 60 -9.11 -19.35 -7.11
N VAL A 61 -10.11 -19.15 -6.25
CA VAL A 61 -10.07 -18.14 -5.18
C VAL A 61 -9.54 -18.77 -3.90
N THR A 62 -8.36 -18.33 -3.44
CA THR A 62 -7.68 -18.89 -2.25
C THR A 62 -7.94 -18.11 -0.96
N GLY A 63 -8.71 -17.02 -1.02
CA GLY A 63 -8.90 -16.10 0.10
C GLY A 63 -7.72 -15.17 0.32
N LEU A 64 -7.88 -14.25 1.28
CA LEU A 64 -6.85 -13.28 1.68
C LEU A 64 -5.86 -13.92 2.66
N ARG A 65 -4.57 -13.57 2.51
CA ARG A 65 -3.52 -13.94 3.47
C ARG A 65 -3.56 -12.99 4.68
N PRO A 66 -3.06 -13.42 5.86
CA PRO A 66 -3.00 -12.56 7.03
C PRO A 66 -2.28 -11.23 6.74
N GLY A 67 -2.95 -10.12 7.05
CA GLY A 67 -2.44 -8.77 6.81
C GLY A 67 -2.77 -8.18 5.43
N GLU A 68 -3.38 -8.94 4.51
CA GLU A 68 -3.81 -8.39 3.22
C GLU A 68 -5.11 -7.59 3.35
N LYS A 69 -5.20 -6.49 2.60
CA LYS A 69 -6.41 -5.70 2.43
C LYS A 69 -7.09 -6.07 1.10
N LEU A 70 -8.44 -6.06 1.10
CA LEU A 70 -9.22 -6.25 -0.14
C LEU A 70 -9.18 -5.01 -1.04
N TYR A 71 -9.00 -3.83 -0.44
CA TYR A 71 -8.85 -2.54 -1.10
C TYR A 71 -7.73 -1.77 -0.41
N GLU A 72 -6.87 -1.13 -1.20
CA GLU A 72 -5.92 -0.15 -0.68
C GLU A 72 -6.64 1.19 -0.49
N GLU A 73 -6.32 1.87 0.60
CA GLU A 73 -6.80 3.23 0.85
C GLU A 73 -5.89 4.20 0.10
N LEU A 74 -6.47 5.00 -0.78
CA LEU A 74 -5.80 6.21 -1.24
C LEU A 74 -5.79 7.15 -0.03
N LEU A 75 -4.61 7.47 0.51
CA LEU A 75 -4.37 8.43 1.61
C LEU A 75 -4.75 9.89 1.25
N ILE A 76 -5.74 10.07 0.36
CA ILE A 76 -6.26 11.33 -0.13
C ILE A 76 -7.27 11.92 0.89
N GLY A 77 -7.53 11.23 2.00
CA GLY A 77 -8.57 11.60 2.99
C GLY A 77 -8.15 12.58 4.08
N ASP A 78 -6.87 12.73 4.38
CA ASP A 78 -6.37 13.60 5.47
C ASP A 78 -5.98 15.00 4.95
N ASN A 79 -6.88 15.65 4.21
CA ASN A 79 -6.70 17.00 3.64
C ASN A 79 -5.38 17.19 2.85
N PRO A 80 -5.13 16.40 1.79
CA PRO A 80 -3.98 16.62 0.95
C PRO A 80 -4.05 17.98 0.23
N GLU A 81 -2.94 18.69 0.19
CA GLU A 81 -2.83 19.97 -0.51
C GLU A 81 -2.44 19.75 -1.98
N PRO A 82 -3.04 20.47 -2.93
CA PRO A 82 -2.66 20.36 -4.33
C PRO A 82 -1.24 20.91 -4.55
N THR A 83 -0.51 20.34 -5.51
CA THR A 83 0.77 20.90 -6.00
C THR A 83 0.60 21.51 -7.39
N ASN A 84 1.70 22.03 -7.95
CA ASN A 84 1.73 22.50 -9.34
C ASN A 84 1.48 21.39 -10.38
N HIS A 85 1.57 20.11 -9.99
CA HIS A 85 1.30 18.99 -10.88
C HIS A 85 -0.01 18.30 -10.49
N PRO A 86 -0.96 18.11 -11.43
CA PRO A 86 -2.33 17.67 -11.12
C PRO A 86 -2.42 16.25 -10.54
N ARG A 87 -1.37 15.44 -10.70
CA ARG A 87 -1.29 14.06 -10.17
C ARG A 87 -0.36 13.92 -8.96
N ILE A 88 0.11 15.03 -8.40
CA ILE A 88 0.97 15.04 -7.23
C ILE A 88 0.31 15.93 -6.19
N MET A 89 0.04 15.37 -5.01
CA MET A 89 -0.52 16.10 -3.88
C MET A 89 0.44 16.01 -2.70
N LYS A 90 0.39 16.98 -1.79
CA LYS A 90 1.17 16.97 -0.56
C LYS A 90 0.30 16.45 0.58
N ALA A 91 0.76 15.43 1.27
CA ALA A 91 0.11 14.92 2.47
C ALA A 91 0.52 15.74 3.69
N HIS A 92 -0.40 15.92 4.63
CA HIS A 92 -0.09 16.46 5.95
C HIS A 92 0.00 15.31 6.94
N GLU A 93 1.22 14.94 7.32
CA GLU A 93 1.46 13.84 8.25
C GLU A 93 1.95 14.38 9.60
N VAL A 94 1.42 13.80 10.68
CA VAL A 94 1.91 14.09 12.03
C VAL A 94 3.26 13.39 12.19
N CYS A 95 4.29 14.19 12.47
CA CYS A 95 5.63 13.67 12.73
C CYS A 95 5.90 13.61 14.23
N LEU A 96 6.41 12.47 14.70
CA LEU A 96 6.94 12.35 16.06
C LEU A 96 8.21 13.17 16.20
N SER A 97 8.46 13.70 17.40
CA SER A 97 9.76 14.29 17.70
C SER A 97 10.86 13.23 17.58
N TRP A 98 12.08 13.65 17.27
CA TRP A 98 13.21 12.70 17.18
C TRP A 98 13.44 11.97 18.51
N ASP A 99 13.29 12.66 19.64
CA ASP A 99 13.49 12.08 20.97
C ASP A 99 12.46 10.98 21.26
N ASP A 100 11.18 11.23 20.95
CA ASP A 100 10.11 10.23 21.11
C ASP A 100 10.34 9.04 20.17
N LEU A 101 10.64 9.31 18.89
CA LEU A 101 10.89 8.27 17.90
C LEU A 101 12.09 7.41 18.29
N GLN A 102 13.18 8.02 18.77
CA GLN A 102 14.38 7.31 19.19
C GLN A 102 14.08 6.36 20.37
N ALA A 103 13.31 6.81 21.36
CA ALA A 103 12.90 5.99 22.49
C ALA A 103 12.07 4.77 22.03
N HIS A 104 11.13 4.98 21.10
CA HIS A 104 10.33 3.89 20.54
C HIS A 104 11.16 2.90 19.72
N LEU A 105 12.12 3.38 18.91
CA LEU A 105 13.03 2.53 18.13
C LEU A 105 13.91 1.65 19.03
N GLN A 106 14.45 2.21 20.12
CA GLN A 106 15.22 1.43 21.10
C GLN A 106 14.36 0.34 21.75
N ALA A 107 13.13 0.68 22.17
CA ALA A 107 12.20 -0.29 22.73
C ALA A 107 11.82 -1.40 21.72
N LEU A 108 11.64 -1.04 20.44
CA LEU A 108 11.34 -1.97 19.36
C LEU A 108 12.51 -2.93 19.12
N GLN A 109 13.74 -2.40 19.12
CA GLN A 109 14.96 -3.20 18.95
C GLN A 109 15.11 -4.25 20.06
N VAL A 110 14.90 -3.86 21.33
CA VAL A 110 14.94 -4.80 22.46
C VAL A 110 13.85 -5.88 22.32
N ALA A 111 12.62 -5.48 21.97
CA ALA A 111 11.52 -6.42 21.79
C ALA A 111 11.79 -7.41 20.63
N ALA A 112 12.39 -6.94 19.53
CA ALA A 112 12.76 -7.77 18.39
C ALA A 112 13.86 -8.78 18.73
N GLN A 113 14.90 -8.36 19.46
CA GLN A 113 15.97 -9.24 19.93
C GLN A 113 15.45 -10.36 20.87
N GLN A 114 14.38 -10.07 21.61
CA GLN A 114 13.73 -11.02 22.50
C GLN A 114 12.59 -11.81 21.82
N ALA A 115 12.36 -11.61 20.51
CA ALA A 115 11.21 -12.15 19.78
C ALA A 115 9.84 -11.88 20.45
N ASN A 116 9.71 -10.75 21.16
CA ASN A 116 8.51 -10.37 21.88
C ASN A 116 7.50 -9.69 20.94
N VAL A 117 6.81 -10.52 20.15
CA VAL A 117 5.79 -10.08 19.17
C VAL A 117 4.68 -9.23 19.80
N PRO A 118 4.11 -9.56 20.97
CA PRO A 118 3.12 -8.71 21.62
C PRO A 118 3.63 -7.29 21.86
N ARG A 119 4.86 -7.15 22.39
CA ARG A 119 5.46 -5.84 22.65
C ARG A 119 5.70 -5.05 21.37
N ILE A 120 6.16 -5.71 20.30
CA ILE A 120 6.31 -5.10 18.97
C ILE A 120 4.98 -4.54 18.48
N LYS A 121 3.91 -5.35 18.53
CA LYS A 121 2.56 -4.93 18.11
C LYS A 121 2.07 -3.72 18.91
N THR A 122 2.27 -3.71 20.24
CA THR A 122 1.90 -2.58 21.09
C THR A 122 2.66 -1.30 20.71
N ILE A 123 3.98 -1.39 20.49
CA ILE A 123 4.78 -0.21 20.08
C ILE A 123 4.29 0.32 18.74
N LEU A 124 4.03 -0.55 17.76
CA LEU A 124 3.50 -0.15 16.45
C LEU A 124 2.12 0.50 16.56
N GLN A 125 1.22 -0.02 17.41
CA GLN A 125 -0.08 0.60 17.65
C GLN A 125 0.00 1.99 18.27
N THR A 126 1.01 2.25 19.10
CA THR A 126 1.24 3.59 19.66
C THR A 126 1.82 4.55 18.62
N CYS A 127 2.74 4.09 17.78
CA CYS A 127 3.52 4.99 16.91
C CYS A 127 2.94 5.18 15.50
N VAL A 128 2.16 4.22 15.01
CA VAL A 128 1.70 4.20 13.62
C VAL A 128 0.19 4.42 13.59
N HIS A 129 -0.21 5.62 13.20
CA HIS A 129 -1.62 5.93 12.95
C HIS A 129 -2.19 4.99 11.87
N GLY A 130 -3.36 4.41 12.14
CA GLY A 130 -4.01 3.45 11.24
C GLY A 130 -3.51 2.01 11.34
N TYR A 131 -2.50 1.70 12.17
CA TYR A 131 -2.12 0.30 12.41
C TYR A 131 -3.13 -0.41 13.31
N ALA A 132 -3.95 -1.27 12.70
CA ALA A 132 -4.80 -2.23 13.38
C ALA A 132 -4.20 -3.64 13.20
N PRO A 133 -3.61 -4.26 14.23
CA PRO A 133 -3.14 -5.63 14.11
C PRO A 133 -4.35 -6.53 13.82
N THR A 134 -4.34 -7.18 12.66
CA THR A 134 -5.34 -8.18 12.32
C THR A 134 -5.29 -9.28 13.39
N ALA A 135 -6.43 -9.56 14.02
CA ALA A 135 -6.53 -10.57 15.06
C ALA A 135 -6.35 -11.96 14.45
N HIS A 136 -5.13 -12.48 14.52
CA HIS A 136 -4.81 -13.90 14.42
C HIS A 136 -3.77 -14.24 15.49
#